data_AF-A0A166CYL5-F1
#
_entry.id   AF-A0A166CYL5-F1
#
_cell.length_a   1.000
_cell.length_b   1.000
_cell.length_c   1.000
_cell.angle_alpha   90.00
_cell.angle_beta   90.00
_cell.angle_gamma   90.00
#
_symmetry.space_group_name_H-M   'P 1'
#
loop_
_entity.id
_entity.type
_entity.pdbx_description
1 polymer ?
#
loop_
_entity_poly.entity_id
_entity_poly.type
_entity_poly.pdbx_seq_one_letter_code
_entity_poly.pdbx_strand_id
1 'polypeptide(L)'
;MIFLDANFIIALSLKKHDNYNRAVNIWKDIQNKEKVTSKLVVTEVLNILNVRLKQNIELTEKVYNFMINNLKILYDGDYHDVALKYLKSYYPQRIPFNDCIYIYIYIYIYIYIYCVDGIFGNRRDSYL
;
A
#
# COMPACT_ATOMS: atom_id res chain seq x y z
N MET A 1 1.30 9.17 10.87
CA MET A 1 0.89 7.80 10.53
C MET A 1 1.42 7.46 9.14
N ILE A 2 1.77 6.20 8.87
CA ILE A 2 2.37 5.77 7.60
C ILE A 2 1.52 4.68 6.99
N PHE A 3 1.09 4.87 5.75
CA PHE A 3 0.36 3.88 5.00
C PHE A 3 1.27 3.05 4.12
N LEU A 4 1.07 1.74 4.22
CA LEU A 4 1.80 0.74 3.49
C LEU A 4 0.91 0.23 2.37
N ASP A 5 1.36 0.42 1.14
CA ASP A 5 0.69 -0.09 -0.05
C ASP A 5 0.95 -1.60 -0.22
N ALA A 6 0.25 -2.21 -1.18
CA ALA A 6 0.37 -3.64 -1.43
C ALA A 6 1.81 -4.02 -1.83
N ASN A 7 2.41 -3.22 -2.71
CA ASN A 7 3.75 -3.50 -3.22
C ASN A 7 4.83 -3.42 -2.12
N PHE A 8 4.77 -2.45 -1.22
CA PHE A 8 5.68 -2.38 -0.07
C PHE A 8 5.54 -3.61 0.82
N ILE A 9 4.32 -4.03 1.13
CA ILE A 9 4.08 -5.22 1.96
C ILE A 9 4.63 -6.47 1.29
N ILE A 10 4.41 -6.63 -0.03
CA ILE A 10 4.94 -7.75 -0.82
C ILE A 10 6.46 -7.72 -0.85
N ALA A 11 7.06 -6.56 -1.15
CA ALA A 11 8.50 -6.39 -1.19
C ALA A 11 9.14 -6.68 0.16
N LEU A 12 8.53 -6.26 1.28
CA LEU A 12 9.00 -6.57 2.63
C LEU A 12 8.89 -8.06 2.98
N SER A 13 7.91 -8.74 2.41
CA SER A 13 7.60 -10.14 2.74
C SER A 13 8.41 -11.16 1.95
N LEU A 14 8.86 -10.78 0.74
CA LEU A 14 9.51 -11.71 -0.19
C LEU A 14 10.99 -11.40 -0.34
N LYS A 15 11.86 -12.22 0.25
CA LYS A 15 13.33 -12.07 0.16
C LYS A 15 13.89 -12.01 -1.27
N LYS A 16 13.21 -12.65 -2.22
CA LYS A 16 13.60 -12.68 -3.64
C LYS A 16 13.09 -11.47 -4.43
N HIS A 17 12.31 -10.58 -3.82
CA HIS A 17 11.81 -9.39 -4.49
C HIS A 17 12.95 -8.38 -4.68
N ASP A 18 13.06 -7.77 -5.86
CA ASP A 18 14.15 -6.85 -6.20
C ASP A 18 14.27 -5.69 -5.19
N ASN A 19 13.13 -5.24 -4.68
CA ASN A 19 13.03 -4.16 -3.72
C ASN A 19 13.08 -4.60 -2.24
N TYR A 20 13.37 -5.87 -1.92
CA TYR A 20 13.34 -6.40 -0.54
C TYR A 20 14.23 -5.58 0.41
N ASN A 21 15.49 -5.35 0.05
CA ASN A 21 16.43 -4.63 0.90
C ASN A 21 15.98 -3.18 1.16
N ARG A 22 15.41 -2.53 0.14
CA ARG A 22 14.86 -1.18 0.26
C ARG A 22 13.66 -1.16 1.21
N ALA A 23 12.75 -2.12 1.09
CA ALA A 23 11.59 -2.24 1.97
C ALA A 23 12.02 -2.50 3.43
N VAL A 24 13.01 -3.35 3.66
CA VAL A 24 13.58 -3.61 5.00
C VAL A 24 14.20 -2.36 5.61
N ASN A 25 14.93 -1.56 4.83
CA ASN A 25 15.53 -0.31 5.32
C ASN A 25 14.45 0.72 5.70
N ILE A 26 13.47 0.94 4.82
CA ILE A 26 12.33 1.81 5.10
C ILE A 26 11.59 1.33 6.37
N TRP A 27 11.34 0.02 6.50
CA TRP A 27 10.67 -0.55 7.68
C TRP A 27 11.39 -0.20 8.99
N LYS A 28 12.73 -0.25 8.99
CA LYS A 28 13.55 0.18 10.13
C LYS A 28 13.44 1.67 10.40
N ASP A 29 13.49 2.50 9.36
CA ASP A 29 13.39 3.96 9.48
C ASP A 29 12.05 4.41 10.07
N ILE A 30 10.99 3.65 9.79
CA ILE A 30 9.62 3.93 10.23
C ILE A 30 9.21 3.16 11.50
N GLN A 31 10.15 2.52 12.19
CA GLN A 31 9.83 1.64 13.33
C GLN A 31 8.99 2.33 14.42
N ASN A 32 9.23 3.61 14.70
CA ASN A 32 8.54 4.39 15.74
C ASN A 32 7.26 5.11 15.23
N LYS A 33 6.84 4.86 14.00
CA LYS A 33 5.63 5.47 13.42
C LYS A 33 4.47 4.46 13.47
N GLU A 34 3.27 4.94 13.73
CA GLU A 34 2.05 4.15 13.54
C GLU A 34 1.93 3.76 12.06
N LYS A 35 1.74 2.47 11.80
CA LYS A 35 1.66 1.89 10.46
C LYS A 35 0.23 1.47 10.19
N VAL A 36 -0.29 1.89 9.05
CA VAL A 36 -1.64 1.59 8.60
C VAL A 36 -1.63 0.97 7.22
N THR A 37 -2.70 0.27 6.90
CA THR A 37 -3.05 -0.12 5.55
C THR A 37 -4.58 -0.18 5.44
N SER A 38 -5.14 -0.57 4.30
CA SER A 38 -6.60 -0.67 4.13
C SER A 38 -7.07 -2.09 3.83
N LYS A 39 -8.37 -2.36 3.98
CA LYS A 39 -8.94 -3.66 3.61
C LYS A 39 -8.75 -3.98 2.12
N LEU A 40 -8.81 -2.98 1.24
CA LEU A 40 -8.52 -3.16 -0.17
C LEU A 40 -7.06 -3.57 -0.41
N VAL A 41 -6.09 -2.94 0.27
CA VAL A 41 -4.68 -3.34 0.18
C VAL A 41 -4.48 -4.77 0.68
N VAL A 42 -5.07 -5.15 1.80
CA VAL A 42 -5.00 -6.53 2.31
C VAL A 42 -5.47 -7.51 1.24
N THR A 43 -6.61 -7.23 0.60
CA THR A 43 -7.16 -8.07 -0.48
C THR A 43 -6.22 -8.13 -1.68
N GLU A 44 -5.63 -7.00 -2.07
CA GLU A 44 -4.69 -6.92 -3.18
C GLU A 44 -3.41 -7.72 -2.91
N VAL A 45 -2.83 -7.60 -1.72
CA VAL A 45 -1.65 -8.39 -1.31
C VAL A 45 -1.94 -9.88 -1.42
N LEU A 46 -3.07 -10.35 -0.89
CA LEU A 46 -3.46 -11.77 -0.94
C LEU A 46 -3.64 -12.25 -2.38
N ASN A 47 -4.29 -11.45 -3.22
CA ASN A 47 -4.49 -11.79 -4.64
C ASN A 47 -3.17 -11.84 -5.41
N ILE A 48 -2.25 -10.91 -5.17
CA ILE A 48 -0.95 -10.90 -5.83
C ILE A 48 -0.13 -12.12 -5.39
N LEU A 49 -0.08 -12.43 -4.09
CA LEU A 49 0.65 -13.59 -3.57
C LEU A 49 0.09 -14.90 -4.13
N ASN A 50 -1.24 -15.07 -4.12
CA ASN A 50 -1.91 -16.30 -4.53
C ASN A 50 -1.93 -16.48 -6.06
N VAL A 51 -2.39 -15.48 -6.82
CA VAL A 51 -2.68 -15.62 -8.25
C VAL A 51 -1.46 -15.29 -9.10
N ARG A 52 -0.85 -14.12 -8.86
CA ARG A 52 0.22 -13.60 -9.72
C ARG A 52 1.57 -14.25 -9.40
N LEU A 53 1.93 -14.33 -8.12
CA LEU A 53 3.21 -14.84 -7.66
C LEU A 53 3.16 -16.33 -7.30
N LYS A 54 1.97 -16.93 -7.22
CA LYS A 54 1.74 -18.36 -6.94
C LYS A 54 2.55 -18.84 -5.73
N GLN A 55 2.60 -18.04 -4.68
CA GLN A 55 3.26 -18.40 -3.43
C GLN A 55 2.47 -19.51 -2.74
N ASN A 56 3.15 -20.29 -1.89
CA ASN A 56 2.46 -21.30 -1.09
C ASN A 56 1.50 -20.66 -0.07
N ILE A 57 0.54 -21.46 0.37
CA ILE A 57 -0.50 -20.99 1.28
C ILE A 57 0.08 -20.60 2.64
N GLU A 58 1.12 -21.28 3.12
CA GLU A 58 1.74 -20.96 4.42
C GLU A 58 2.41 -19.58 4.43
N LEU A 59 3.04 -19.18 3.32
CA LEU A 59 3.62 -17.85 3.18
C LEU A 59 2.52 -16.79 3.07
N THR A 60 1.48 -17.07 2.30
CA THR A 60 0.33 -16.16 2.16
C THR A 60 -0.33 -15.91 3.51
N GLU A 61 -0.52 -16.95 4.31
CA GLU A 61 -1.05 -16.86 5.68
C GLU A 61 -0.11 -16.07 6.60
N LYS A 62 1.21 -16.28 6.51
CA LYS A 62 2.19 -15.49 7.28
C LYS A 62 2.11 -14.00 6.95
N VAL A 63 1.96 -13.64 5.68
CA VAL A 63 1.83 -12.23 5.26
C VAL A 63 0.50 -11.65 5.74
N TYR A 64 -0.59 -12.41 5.66
CA TYR A 64 -1.87 -12.02 6.23
C TYR A 64 -1.77 -11.72 7.73
N ASN A 65 -1.24 -12.67 8.50
CA ASN A 65 -1.06 -12.53 9.94
C ASN A 65 -0.12 -11.37 10.30
N PHE A 66 0.91 -11.13 9.50
CA PHE A 66 1.76 -9.95 9.64
C PHE A 66 0.93 -8.66 9.52
N MET A 67 0.11 -8.52 8.48
CA MET A 67 -0.71 -7.32 8.27
C MET A 67 -1.69 -7.09 9.43
N ILE A 68 -2.44 -8.12 9.84
CA ILE A 68 -3.48 -7.99 10.87
C ILE A 68 -2.88 -7.72 12.26
N ASN A 69 -1.72 -8.28 12.57
CA ASN A 69 -1.12 -8.15 13.90
C ASN A 69 -0.22 -6.93 14.06
N ASN A 70 0.31 -6.36 12.96
CA ASN A 70 1.31 -5.28 13.03
C ASN A 70 0.82 -3.94 12.45
N LEU A 71 -0.29 -3.94 11.70
CA LEU A 71 -0.80 -2.76 11.02
C LEU A 71 -2.21 -2.44 11.51
N LYS A 72 -2.52 -1.15 11.64
CA LYS A 72 -3.90 -0.70 11.83
C LYS A 72 -4.62 -0.68 10.48
N ILE A 73 -5.70 -1.46 10.37
CA ILE A 73 -6.45 -1.63 9.13
C ILE A 73 -7.58 -0.59 9.06
N LEU A 74 -7.54 0.25 8.03
CA LEU A 74 -8.57 1.24 7.73
C LEU A 74 -9.71 0.61 6.91
N TYR A 75 -10.94 1.04 7.19
CA TYR A 75 -12.10 0.73 6.36
C TYR A 75 -12.19 1.75 5.21
N ASP A 76 -12.35 1.25 3.98
CA ASP A 76 -12.27 2.00 2.73
C ASP A 76 -13.46 1.79 1.78
N GLY A 77 -14.53 1.15 2.28
CA GLY A 77 -15.72 0.84 1.49
C GLY A 77 -16.43 2.08 0.90
N ASP A 78 -16.35 3.22 1.59
CA ASP A 78 -17.11 4.41 1.23
C ASP A 78 -16.36 5.37 0.27
N TYR A 79 -15.18 4.99 -0.22
CA TYR A 79 -14.31 5.90 -0.97
C TYR A 79 -14.47 5.81 -2.49
N HIS A 80 -15.30 4.90 -3.00
CA HIS A 80 -15.47 4.62 -4.43
C HIS A 80 -15.95 5.82 -5.23
N ASP A 81 -16.97 6.55 -4.75
CA ASP A 81 -17.53 7.71 -5.45
C ASP A 81 -16.51 8.85 -5.58
N VAL A 82 -15.65 9.02 -4.57
CA VAL A 82 -14.61 10.04 -4.58
C VAL A 82 -13.43 9.59 -5.45
N ALA A 83 -13.01 8.33 -5.34
CA ALA A 83 -11.97 7.75 -6.18
C ALA A 83 -12.32 7.84 -7.68
N LEU A 84 -13.60 7.68 -8.04
CA LEU A 84 -14.06 7.86 -9.42
C LEU A 84 -13.86 9.28 -9.94
N LYS A 85 -14.02 10.30 -9.10
CA LYS A 85 -13.74 11.71 -9.46
C LYS A 85 -12.25 11.90 -9.75
N TYR A 86 -11.38 11.32 -8.93
CA TYR A 86 -9.93 11.36 -9.18
C TYR A 86 -9.54 10.63 -10.45
N LEU A 87 -10.08 9.42 -10.70
CA LEU A 87 -9.78 8.66 -11.92
C LEU A 87 -10.04 9.51 -13.19
N LYS A 88 -11.12 10.28 -13.21
CA LYS A 88 -11.43 11.20 -14.32
C LYS A 88 -10.35 12.26 -14.52
N SER A 89 -9.80 12.82 -13.44
CA SER A 89 -8.76 13.87 -13.51
C SER A 89 -7.42 13.38 -14.07
N TYR A 90 -7.16 12.07 -14.03
CA TYR A 90 -5.94 11.51 -14.60
C TYR A 90 -6.05 11.27 -16.12
N TYR A 91 -7.24 11.35 -16.72
CA TYR A 91 -7.38 11.14 -18.16
C TYR A 91 -6.56 12.18 -18.97
N PRO A 92 -5.82 11.77 -20.03
CA PRO A 92 -5.81 10.45 -20.67
C PRO A 92 -4.89 9.40 -20.03
N GLN A 93 -4.10 9.76 -19.01
CA GLN A 93 -3.26 8.83 -18.27
C GLN A 93 -4.15 7.81 -17.53
N ARG A 94 -3.88 6.52 -17.74
CA ARG A 94 -4.64 5.44 -17.08
C ARG A 94 -3.89 5.01 -15.84
N ILE A 95 -4.54 5.14 -14.68
CA ILE A 95 -4.05 4.62 -13.40
C ILE A 95 -5.03 3.58 -12.84
N PRO A 96 -4.54 2.60 -12.06
CA PRO A 96 -5.40 1.69 -11.33
C PRO A 96 -6.43 2.42 -10.44
N PHE A 97 -7.64 1.89 -10.38
CA PHE A 97 -8.70 2.49 -9.55
C PHE A 97 -8.36 2.43 -8.05
N ASN A 98 -7.68 1.38 -7.60
CA ASN A 98 -7.20 1.25 -6.22
C ASN A 98 -6.25 2.39 -5.84
N ASP A 99 -5.39 2.84 -6.77
CA ASP A 99 -4.50 3.98 -6.52
C ASP A 99 -5.29 5.27 -6.30
N CYS A 100 -6.44 5.44 -6.94
CA CYS A 100 -7.33 6.59 -6.70
C CYS A 100 -7.92 6.57 -5.27
N ILE A 101 -8.21 5.38 -4.74
CA ILE A 101 -8.64 5.20 -3.35
C ILE A 101 -7.49 5.53 -2.39
N TYR A 102 -6.26 5.10 -2.71
CA TYR A 102 -5.08 5.40 -1.89
C TYR A 102 -4.76 6.90 -1.85
N ILE A 103 -4.94 7.62 -2.97
CA ILE A 103 -4.82 9.08 -3.02
C ILE A 103 -5.83 9.74 -2.08
N TYR A 104 -7.07 9.27 -2.05
CA TYR A 104 -8.06 9.80 -1.12
C TYR A 104 -7.64 9.56 0.35
N ILE A 105 -7.20 8.34 0.67
CA ILE A 105 -6.68 7.99 2.00
C ILE A 105 -5.50 8.89 2.40
N TYR A 106 -4.58 9.17 1.47
CA TYR A 106 -3.45 10.07 1.67
C TYR A 106 -3.88 11.50 2.03
N ILE A 107 -4.75 12.08 1.20
CA ILE A 107 -5.17 13.48 1.29
C ILE A 107 -5.96 13.73 2.58
N TYR A 108 -6.86 12.82 2.94
CA TYR A 108 -7.83 13.07 4.01
C TYR A 108 -7.37 12.64 5.40
N ILE A 109 -6.38 11.74 5.50
CA ILE A 109 -5.99 11.16 6.79
C ILE A 109 -4.57 11.61 7.23
N TYR A 110 -3.93 12.55 6.51
CA TYR A 110 -2.56 13.04 6.79
C TYR A 110 -1.54 11.90 6.96
N ILE A 111 -1.59 10.99 6.01
CA ILE A 111 -0.82 9.76 6.01
C ILE A 111 0.37 9.92 5.06
N TYR A 112 1.57 9.47 5.44
CA TYR A 112 2.66 9.29 4.46
C TYR A 112 2.51 7.94 3.76
N ILE A 113 2.49 7.91 2.43
CA ILE A 113 2.48 6.66 1.65
C ILE A 113 3.92 6.26 1.30
N TYR A 114 4.28 5.01 1.57
CA TYR A 114 5.49 4.41 1.04
C TYR A 114 5.12 3.34 0.02
N CYS A 115 5.51 3.60 -1.23
CA CYS A 115 5.45 2.66 -2.34
C CYS A 115 6.86 2.43 -2.88
N VAL A 116 7.18 1.19 -3.27
CA VAL A 116 8.52 0.88 -3.77
C VAL A 116 8.68 1.14 -5.27
N ASP A 117 7.57 1.28 -6.00
CA ASP A 117 7.53 1.50 -7.46
C ASP A 117 7.55 2.98 -7.87
N GLY A 118 7.74 3.90 -6.93
CA GLY A 118 7.97 5.31 -7.25
C GLY A 118 6.74 6.10 -7.74
N ILE A 119 5.56 5.50 -7.88
CA ILE A 119 4.30 6.18 -8.30
C ILE A 119 3.99 7.37 -7.37
N PHE A 120 4.31 7.25 -6.09
CA PHE A 120 4.13 8.30 -5.07
C PHE A 120 5.45 8.93 -4.61
N GLY A 121 6.56 8.65 -5.30
CA GLY A 121 7.90 9.07 -4.93
C GLY A 121 8.09 10.59 -4.98
N ASN A 122 8.44 11.18 -3.84
CA ASN A 122 8.81 12.59 -3.65
C ASN A 122 7.73 13.66 -3.90
N ARG A 123 6.58 13.57 -3.22
CA ARG A 123 5.89 14.80 -2.76
C ARG A 123 6.18 15.01 -1.28
N ARG A 124 7.43 15.37 -0.97
CA ARG A 124 7.83 15.86 0.37
C ARG A 124 7.61 17.36 0.54
N ASP A 125 7.36 18.09 -0.54
CA ASP A 125 7.24 19.54 -0.54
C ASP A 125 5.95 19.96 -1.27
N SER A 126 5.27 20.98 -0.75
CA SER A 126 3.88 21.44 -1.02
C SER A 126 2.83 20.55 -0.35
N TYR A 127 2.31 20.84 0.84
CA TYR A 127 1.83 22.13 1.35
C TYR A 127 1.99 22.19 2.88
N LEU A 128 2.95 23.00 3.36
CA LEU A 128 2.72 23.90 4.49
C LEU A 128 2.17 25.21 3.91
#